data_AF-A0A2C5W8A0-F1
#
_entry.id   AF-A0A2C5W8A0-F1
#
_cell.length_a   1.000
_cell.length_b   1.000
_cell.length_c   1.000
_cell.angle_alpha   90.00
_cell.angle_beta   90.00
_cell.angle_gamma   90.00
#
_symmetry.space_group_name_H-M   'P 1'
#
loop_
_entity.id
_entity.type
_entity.pdbx_description
1 polymer ?
#
loop_
_entity_poly.entity_id
_entity_poly.type
_entity_poly.pdbx_seq_one_letter_code
_entity_poly.pdbx_strand_id
1 'polypeptide(L)'
;MARKKGYKVDFGGGRVLALPYRLLAHPAFDNLTPKAIAVLIKLARNYNGRNNGDLACTVEMLAKGRPMDAKTLASALQELLDVGLIVRTRAYRKGREKGMARCALYAITWAAIDECPGKDLEVRPGPPTFKFI
;
A
#
# COMPACT_ATOMS: atom_id res chain seq x y z
N MET A 1 -7.63 37.66 -11.56
CA MET A 1 -6.96 36.83 -10.52
C MET A 1 -7.82 35.60 -10.28
N ALA A 2 -7.27 34.39 -10.39
CA ALA A 2 -8.02 33.16 -10.14
C ALA A 2 -8.29 33.02 -8.63
N ARG A 3 -9.57 32.92 -8.24
CA ARG A 3 -9.99 32.74 -6.85
C ARG A 3 -9.46 31.38 -6.37
N LYS A 4 -8.50 31.37 -5.45
CA LYS A 4 -8.06 30.12 -4.79
C LYS A 4 -9.27 29.51 -4.09
N LYS A 5 -9.71 28.35 -4.57
CA LYS A 5 -10.78 27.57 -3.94
C LYS A 5 -10.24 27.10 -2.58
N GLY A 6 -10.77 27.65 -1.49
CA GLY A 6 -10.52 27.10 -0.16
C GLY A 6 -11.19 25.74 -0.07
N TYR A 7 -10.43 24.68 0.21
CA TYR A 7 -11.02 23.42 0.60
C TYR A 7 -11.65 23.58 1.99
N LYS A 8 -12.85 23.04 2.20
CA LYS A 8 -13.48 23.03 3.54
C LYS A 8 -12.71 22.15 4.54
N VAL A 9 -11.93 21.20 4.02
CA VAL A 9 -11.11 20.28 4.82
C VAL A 9 -9.73 20.89 4.99
N ASP A 10 -9.27 20.97 6.24
CA ASP A 10 -7.87 21.21 6.54
C ASP A 10 -7.08 19.92 6.36
N PHE A 11 -6.16 19.92 5.39
CA PHE A 11 -5.30 18.78 5.11
C PHE A 11 -3.97 18.82 5.89
N GLY A 12 -3.79 19.81 6.77
CA GLY A 12 -2.62 19.94 7.66
C GLY A 12 -1.31 20.25 6.94
N GLY A 13 -1.36 20.55 5.63
CA GLY A 13 -0.19 20.67 4.77
C GLY A 13 0.49 19.31 4.51
N GLY A 14 0.82 19.03 3.24
CA GLY A 14 1.51 17.81 2.85
C GLY A 14 0.67 16.88 1.98
N ARG A 15 1.06 15.60 1.96
CA ARG A 15 0.47 14.58 1.07
C ARG A 15 -0.78 14.00 1.70
N VAL A 16 -1.82 13.83 0.87
CA VAL A 16 -3.06 13.16 1.24
C VAL A 16 -3.03 11.73 0.70
N LEU A 17 -3.38 10.75 1.53
CA LEU A 17 -3.65 9.40 1.05
C LEU A 17 -4.97 9.43 0.26
N ALA A 18 -4.87 9.34 -1.06
CA ALA A 18 -6.05 9.29 -1.92
C ALA A 18 -6.71 7.91 -1.86
N LEU A 19 -7.88 7.84 -1.23
CA LEU A 19 -8.79 6.70 -1.28
C LEU A 19 -10.01 7.11 -2.11
N PRO A 20 -10.15 6.63 -3.36
CA PRO A 20 -11.33 6.95 -4.17
C PRO A 20 -12.61 6.53 -3.45
N TYR A 21 -13.65 7.37 -3.46
CA TYR A 21 -14.92 7.04 -2.82
C TYR A 21 -15.50 5.72 -3.35
N ARG A 22 -15.41 5.48 -4.66
CA ARG A 22 -15.85 4.21 -5.27
C ARG A 22 -15.07 3.00 -4.77
N LEU A 23 -13.82 3.17 -4.32
CA LEU A 23 -13.06 2.09 -3.69
C LEU A 23 -13.58 1.82 -2.28
N LEU A 24 -13.86 2.89 -1.53
CA LEU A 24 -14.36 2.81 -0.16
C LEU A 24 -15.77 2.20 -0.07
N ALA A 25 -16.58 2.35 -1.12
CA ALA A 25 -17.91 1.74 -1.24
C ALA A 25 -17.91 0.42 -2.04
N HIS A 26 -16.73 -0.11 -2.40
CA HIS A 26 -16.63 -1.35 -3.14
C HIS A 26 -16.66 -2.55 -2.17
N PRO A 27 -17.31 -3.68 -2.52
CA PRO A 27 -17.33 -4.87 -1.67
C PRO A 27 -15.94 -5.39 -1.25
N ALA A 28 -14.93 -5.17 -2.08
CA ALA A 28 -13.54 -5.52 -1.76
C ALA A 28 -12.99 -4.75 -0.53
N PHE A 29 -13.47 -3.54 -0.27
CA PHE A 29 -13.11 -2.75 0.90
C PHE A 29 -14.08 -3.00 2.06
N ASP A 30 -15.39 -2.99 1.81
CA ASP A 30 -16.43 -3.11 2.85
C ASP A 30 -16.35 -4.43 3.61
N ASN A 31 -15.93 -5.51 2.95
CA ASN A 31 -15.81 -6.84 3.58
C ASN A 31 -14.46 -7.07 4.29
N LEU A 32 -13.56 -6.07 4.31
CA LEU A 32 -12.27 -6.22 4.96
C LEU A 32 -12.41 -6.36 6.48
N THR A 33 -11.57 -7.22 7.05
CA THR A 33 -11.38 -7.29 8.48
C THR A 33 -10.72 -6.00 9.00
N PRO A 34 -10.96 -5.62 10.28
CA PRO A 34 -10.37 -4.42 10.86
C PRO A 34 -8.83 -4.37 10.78
N LYS A 35 -8.16 -5.54 10.86
CA LYS A 35 -6.71 -5.66 10.71
C LYS A 35 -6.26 -5.36 9.28
N ALA A 36 -7.00 -5.81 8.26
CA ALA A 36 -6.69 -5.57 6.86
C ALA A 36 -6.86 -4.09 6.50
N ILE A 37 -7.93 -3.44 6.99
CA ILE A 37 -8.10 -1.98 6.86
C ILE A 37 -6.90 -1.25 7.48
N ALA A 38 -6.52 -1.60 8.70
CA ALA A 38 -5.39 -0.95 9.38
C ALA A 38 -4.07 -1.15 8.60
N VAL A 39 -3.81 -2.35 8.08
CA VAL A 39 -2.60 -2.65 7.29
C VAL A 39 -2.63 -1.91 5.95
N LEU A 40 -3.78 -1.85 5.26
CA LEU A 40 -3.94 -1.13 4.00
C LEU A 40 -3.56 0.35 4.17
N ILE A 41 -4.11 1.02 5.18
CA ILE A 41 -3.81 2.43 5.45
C ILE A 41 -2.33 2.62 5.81
N LYS A 42 -1.75 1.75 6.64
CA LYS A 42 -0.33 1.84 7.05
C LYS A 42 0.66 1.54 5.92
N LEU A 43 0.28 0.71 4.95
CA LEU A 43 1.04 0.46 3.74
C LEU A 43 0.88 1.64 2.77
N ALA A 44 -0.36 2.02 2.46
CA ALA A 44 -0.68 3.03 1.44
C ALA A 44 -0.21 4.44 1.82
N ARG A 45 -0.11 4.78 3.11
CA ARG A 45 0.48 6.07 3.54
C ARG A 45 1.94 6.26 3.11
N ASN A 46 2.64 5.17 2.78
CA ASN A 46 4.02 5.24 2.29
C ASN A 46 4.09 5.61 0.80
N TYR A 47 2.96 5.60 0.09
CA TYR A 47 2.89 6.04 -1.29
C TYR A 47 3.13 7.56 -1.39
N ASN A 48 3.96 7.95 -2.35
CA ASN A 48 4.42 9.33 -2.52
C ASN A 48 4.16 9.89 -3.92
N GLY A 49 3.44 9.16 -4.77
CA GLY A 49 3.16 9.55 -6.16
C GLY A 49 4.13 8.95 -7.19
N ARG A 50 5.27 8.40 -6.76
CA ARG A 50 6.36 7.92 -7.64
C ARG A 50 7.07 6.65 -7.13
N ASN A 51 6.46 5.93 -6.19
CA ASN A 51 7.02 4.72 -5.57
C ASN A 51 6.00 3.58 -5.42
N ASN A 52 4.90 3.60 -6.17
CA ASN A 52 3.94 2.52 -6.11
C ASN A 52 4.54 1.25 -6.73
N GLY A 53 4.87 0.27 -5.89
CA GLY A 53 5.72 -0.87 -6.24
C GLY A 53 6.89 -1.04 -5.28
N ASP A 54 7.24 0.01 -4.53
CA ASP A 54 8.20 0.01 -3.42
C ASP A 54 7.51 0.32 -2.09
N LEU A 55 6.31 -0.24 -1.88
CA LEU A 55 5.62 -0.15 -0.60
C LEU A 55 5.92 -1.38 0.25
N ALA A 56 6.27 -1.18 1.50
CA ALA A 56 6.48 -2.25 2.46
C ALA A 56 5.70 -2.01 3.75
N CYS A 57 5.31 -3.10 4.41
CA CYS A 57 4.75 -3.09 5.75
C CYS A 57 5.33 -4.30 6.48
N THR A 58 6.24 -4.06 7.43
CA THR A 58 6.90 -5.12 8.22
C THR A 58 6.60 -4.95 9.71
N VAL A 59 6.81 -5.99 10.50
CA VAL A 59 6.61 -5.95 11.96
C VAL A 59 7.45 -4.83 12.59
N GLU A 60 8.69 -4.65 12.14
CA GLU A 60 9.58 -3.59 12.63
C GLU A 60 9.05 -2.19 12.28
N MET A 61 8.46 -2.01 11.08
CA MET A 61 7.83 -0.74 10.70
C MET A 61 6.60 -0.43 11.57
N LEU A 62 5.88 -1.47 12.01
CA LEU A 62 4.69 -1.34 12.86
C LEU A 62 5.04 -1.12 14.34
N ALA A 63 6.20 -1.59 14.79
CA ALA A 63 6.63 -1.52 16.19
C ALA A 63 6.75 -0.09 16.75
N LYS A 64 6.89 0.93 15.89
CA LYS A 64 6.87 2.35 16.31
C LYS A 64 5.49 2.85 16.76
N GLY A 65 4.42 2.15 16.38
CA GLY A 65 3.04 2.46 16.77
C GLY A 65 2.45 1.30 17.57
N ARG A 66 1.17 0.99 17.34
CA ARG A 66 0.57 -0.25 17.87
C ARG A 66 1.22 -1.47 17.19
N PRO A 67 1.96 -2.31 17.91
CA PRO A 67 2.62 -3.48 17.34
C PRO A 67 1.59 -4.48 16.81
N MET A 68 2.01 -5.26 15.82
CA MET A 68 1.24 -6.37 15.26
C MET A 68 2.20 -7.53 15.04
N ASP A 69 1.80 -8.73 15.46
CA ASP A 69 2.62 -9.92 15.27
C ASP A 69 2.70 -10.31 13.78
N ALA A 70 3.71 -11.11 13.44
CA ALA A 70 3.98 -11.51 12.06
C ALA A 70 2.82 -12.30 11.43
N LYS A 71 2.12 -13.14 12.20
CA LYS A 71 1.02 -13.98 11.70
C LYS A 71 -0.21 -13.11 11.36
N THR A 72 -0.55 -12.18 12.23
CA THR A 72 -1.65 -11.22 11.99
C THR A 72 -1.35 -10.33 10.80
N LEU A 73 -0.13 -9.79 10.70
CA LEU A 73 0.28 -8.98 9.55
C LEU A 73 0.24 -9.78 8.24
N ALA A 74 0.77 -11.00 8.23
CA ALA A 74 0.74 -11.86 7.05
C ALA A 74 -0.69 -12.18 6.60
N SER A 75 -1.59 -12.50 7.55
CA SER A 75 -3.00 -12.75 7.27
C SER A 75 -3.71 -11.52 6.71
N ALA A 76 -3.43 -10.33 7.25
CA ALA A 76 -4.00 -9.09 6.74
C ALA A 76 -3.48 -8.74 5.34
N LEU A 77 -2.19 -8.92 5.07
CA LEU A 77 -1.62 -8.72 3.72
C LEU A 77 -2.18 -9.73 2.72
N GLN A 78 -2.37 -10.99 3.11
CA GLN A 78 -2.98 -12.01 2.26
C GLN A 78 -4.41 -11.64 1.89
N GLU A 79 -5.22 -11.22 2.86
CA GLU A 79 -6.59 -10.77 2.61
C GLU A 79 -6.64 -9.62 1.59
N LEU A 80 -5.75 -8.63 1.72
CA LEU A 80 -5.66 -7.51 0.77
C LEU A 80 -5.23 -7.93 -0.64
N LEU A 81 -4.38 -8.96 -0.77
CA LEU A 81 -4.01 -9.57 -2.04
C LEU A 81 -5.21 -10.30 -2.66
N ASP A 82 -5.94 -11.07 -1.85
CA ASP A 82 -7.07 -11.89 -2.29
C ASP A 82 -8.21 -11.04 -2.86
N VAL A 83 -8.50 -9.90 -2.21
CA VAL A 83 -9.52 -8.94 -2.71
C VAL A 83 -8.99 -7.96 -3.76
N GLY A 84 -7.70 -8.05 -4.13
CA GLY A 84 -7.09 -7.26 -5.20
C GLY A 84 -6.90 -5.77 -4.88
N LEU A 85 -6.88 -5.38 -3.61
CA LEU A 85 -6.60 -3.99 -3.20
C LEU A 85 -5.10 -3.66 -3.20
N ILE A 86 -4.25 -4.69 -3.08
CA ILE A 86 -2.81 -4.59 -3.29
C ILE A 86 -2.34 -5.70 -4.22
N VAL A 87 -1.18 -5.50 -4.82
CA VAL A 87 -0.44 -6.55 -5.54
C VAL A 87 0.96 -6.65 -4.97
N ARG A 88 1.49 -7.87 -4.87
CA ARG A 88 2.88 -8.10 -4.48
C ARG A 88 3.79 -7.83 -5.68
N THR A 89 4.66 -6.84 -5.56
CA THR A 89 5.58 -6.42 -6.62
C THR A 89 6.96 -7.05 -6.48
N ARG A 90 7.31 -7.56 -5.29
CA ARG A 90 8.51 -8.39 -5.07
C ARG A 90 8.26 -9.37 -3.94
N ALA A 91 8.63 -10.64 -4.11
CA ALA A 91 8.60 -11.62 -3.05
C ALA A 91 9.61 -11.33 -1.92
N TYR A 92 9.31 -11.81 -0.71
CA TYR A 92 10.29 -11.86 0.36
C TYR A 92 11.44 -12.79 -0.05
N ARG A 93 12.69 -12.34 0.15
CA ARG A 93 13.88 -13.17 -0.07
C ARG A 93 14.65 -13.29 1.23
N LYS A 94 14.79 -14.53 1.71
CA LYS A 94 15.64 -14.83 2.85
C LYS A 94 17.11 -14.66 2.42
N GLY A 95 17.82 -13.77 3.09
CA GLY A 95 19.27 -13.65 2.92
C GLY A 95 19.99 -14.81 3.61
N ARG A 96 21.05 -15.33 2.97
CA ARG A 96 21.98 -16.27 3.63
C ARG A 96 22.96 -15.54 4.56
N GLU A 97 23.25 -14.28 4.24
CA GLU A 97 24.15 -13.41 5.00
C GLU A 97 23.43 -12.16 5.51
N LYS A 98 24.01 -11.50 6.53
CA LYS A 98 23.46 -10.30 7.13
C LYS A 98 23.39 -9.18 6.09
N GLY A 99 22.22 -8.57 5.92
CA GLY A 99 21.97 -7.51 4.93
C GLY A 99 21.48 -8.00 3.56
N MET A 100 21.47 -9.32 3.30
CA MET A 100 20.95 -9.87 2.04
C MET A 100 19.44 -10.17 2.07
N ALA A 101 18.81 -10.13 3.25
CA ALA A 101 17.38 -10.35 3.37
C ALA A 101 16.62 -9.16 2.78
N ARG A 102 15.60 -9.43 1.95
CA ARG A 102 14.77 -8.40 1.33
C ARG A 102 13.32 -8.64 1.69
N CYS A 103 12.66 -7.60 2.21
CA CYS A 103 11.22 -7.63 2.47
C CYS A 103 10.42 -7.80 1.18
N ALA A 104 9.21 -8.32 1.31
CA ALA A 104 8.24 -8.25 0.23
C ALA A 104 7.87 -6.78 -0.04
N LEU A 105 7.68 -6.46 -1.33
CA LEU A 105 7.17 -5.16 -1.77
C LEU A 105 5.78 -5.31 -2.36
N TYR A 106 5.04 -4.22 -2.30
CA TYR A 106 3.66 -4.15 -2.71
C TYR A 106 3.38 -2.84 -3.48
N ALA A 107 2.27 -2.84 -4.20
CA ALA A 107 1.65 -1.68 -4.82
C ALA A 107 0.16 -1.66 -4.48
N ILE A 108 -0.41 -0.47 -4.32
CA ILE A 108 -1.86 -0.27 -4.31
C ILE A 108 -2.40 -0.36 -5.75
N THR A 109 -3.56 -0.96 -5.94
CA THR A 109 -4.05 -1.28 -7.29
C THR A 109 -4.86 -0.17 -7.95
N TRP A 110 -5.25 0.88 -7.21
CA TRP A 110 -5.94 2.06 -7.74
C TRP A 110 -4.99 3.18 -8.20
N ALA A 111 -3.67 2.93 -8.16
CA ALA A 111 -2.65 3.81 -8.72
C ALA A 111 -1.76 3.01 -9.69
N ALA A 112 -1.12 3.71 -10.64
CA ALA A 112 -0.19 3.09 -11.57
C ALA A 112 1.01 2.49 -10.81
N ILE A 113 1.54 1.36 -11.27
CA ILE A 113 2.80 0.81 -10.75
C ILE A 113 3.95 1.56 -11.41
N ASP A 114 4.85 2.09 -10.59
CA ASP A 114 6.03 2.85 -10.99
C ASP A 114 7.23 1.92 -11.24
N GLU A 115 8.23 2.38 -12.01
CA GLU A 115 9.47 1.64 -12.31
C GLU A 115 10.29 1.24 -11.09
N CYS A 116 10.29 2.05 -10.04
CA CYS A 116 11.06 1.85 -8.81
C CYS A 116 12.51 1.30 -9.05
N PRO A 117 13.42 2.09 -9.66
CA PRO A 117 14.78 1.62 -9.97
C PRO A 117 15.52 1.05 -8.76
N GLY A 118 16.25 -0.05 -8.96
CA GLY A 118 17.02 -0.73 -7.91
C GLY A 118 16.20 -1.56 -6.92
N LYS A 119 14.89 -1.69 -7.13
CA LYS A 119 14.01 -2.51 -6.27
C LYS A 119 13.80 -3.93 -6.77
N ASP A 120 14.17 -4.22 -8.03
CA ASP A 120 14.03 -5.53 -8.67
C ASP A 120 12.59 -6.03 -8.59
N LEU A 121 11.65 -5.23 -9.12
CA LEU A 121 10.24 -5.60 -9.18
C LEU A 121 10.06 -6.81 -10.09
N GLU A 122 9.20 -7.73 -9.66
CA GLU A 122 8.79 -8.94 -10.37
C GLU A 122 7.55 -8.68 -11.25
N VAL A 123 6.98 -7.49 -11.15
CA VAL A 123 5.87 -7.00 -11.97
C VAL A 123 6.33 -5.81 -12.81
N ARG A 124 5.76 -5.67 -14.01
CA ARG A 124 6.07 -4.53 -14.87
C ARG A 124 5.32 -3.27 -14.40
N PRO A 125 5.92 -2.08 -14.58
CA PRO A 125 5.20 -0.81 -14.47
C PRO A 125 4.00 -0.80 -15.40
N GLY A 126 2.94 -0.10 -15.00
CA GLY A 126 1.70 -0.13 -15.75
C GLY A 126 0.57 0.66 -15.10
N PRO A 127 -0.57 0.77 -15.81
CA PRO A 127 -1.72 1.51 -15.32
C PRO A 127 -2.32 0.86 -14.05
N PRO A 128 -3.19 1.58 -13.32
CA PRO A 128 -3.97 1.00 -12.23
C PRO A 128 -4.69 -0.28 -12.66
N THR A 129 -4.62 -1.32 -11.84
CA THR A 129 -5.20 -2.64 -12.13
C THR A 129 -6.55 -2.86 -11.45
N PHE A 130 -6.89 -2.08 -10.42
CA PHE A 130 -8.17 -2.17 -9.72
C PHE A 130 -9.33 -1.87 -10.68
N LYS A 131 -10.35 -2.73 -10.67
CA LYS A 131 -11.55 -2.55 -11.49
C LYS A 131 -12.68 -2.09 -10.58
N PHE A 132 -13.25 -0.93 -10.89
CA PHE A 132 -14.42 -0.37 -10.19
C PHE A 132 -15.75 -0.88 -10.78
N ILE A 133 -15.73 -2.06 -11.41
CA ILE A 133 -16.89 -2.65 -12.11
C ILE A 133 -17.92 -3.20 -11.13
#